data_AF-A0A259D8B7-F1
#
_entry.id   AF-A0A259D8B7-F1
#
_cell.length_a   1.000
_cell.length_b   1.000
_cell.length_c   1.000
_cell.angle_alpha   90.00
_cell.angle_beta   90.00
_cell.angle_gamma   90.00
#
_symmetry.space_group_name_H-M   'P 1'
#
loop_
_entity.id
_entity.type
_entity.pdbx_description
1 polymer ?
#
loop_
_entity_poly.entity_id
_entity_poly.type
_entity_poly.pdbx_seq_one_letter_code
_entity_poly.pdbx_strand_id
1 'polypeptide(L)' 'MQSYDLTLAAETDLRDIWRYTYKTWGPEQADKYFDQIEACCEAVGDRRARSKALDGFQEGVHIHRCEHHFIVWL' A
#
# COMPACT_ATOMS: atom_id res chain seq x y z
N MET A 1 -10.81 -2.82 -13.23
CA MET A 1 -11.47 -1.83 -12.36
C MET A 1 -10.84 -1.99 -11.00
N GLN A 2 -10.39 -0.90 -10.38
CA GLN A 2 -9.86 -0.96 -9.01
C GLN A 2 -10.96 -1.49 -8.08
N SER A 3 -10.62 -2.50 -7.29
CA SER A 3 -11.52 -3.16 -6.34
C SER A 3 -11.49 -2.52 -4.95
N TYR A 4 -10.82 -1.37 -4.83
CA TYR A 4 -10.63 -0.61 -3.60
C TYR A 4 -10.65 0.89 -3.89
N ASP A 5 -11.00 1.67 -2.86
CA ASP A 5 -10.88 3.12 -2.86
C ASP A 5 -9.72 3.54 -1.94
N LEU A 6 -8.97 4.57 -2.34
CA LEU A 6 -7.93 5.15 -1.50
C LEU A 6 -8.49 6.29 -0.67
N THR A 7 -8.08 6.37 0.59
CA THR A 7 -8.27 7.58 1.38
C THR A 7 -7.30 8.66 0.91
N LEU A 8 -7.63 9.93 1.17
CA LEU A 8 -6.71 11.05 0.89
C LEU A 8 -5.35 10.89 1.60
N ALA A 9 -5.35 10.27 2.79
CA ALA A 9 -4.12 9.96 3.51
C ALA A 9 -3.29 8.92 2.76
N ALA A 10 -3.92 7.81 2.32
CA ALA A 10 -3.24 6.78 1.55
C ALA A 10 -2.67 7.32 0.22
N GLU A 11 -3.41 8.19 -0.49
CA GLU A 11 -2.87 8.84 -1.69
C GLU A 11 -1.65 9.73 -1.38
N THR A 12 -1.67 10.43 -0.25
CA THR A 12 -0.55 11.27 0.18
C THR A 12 0.67 10.42 0.50
N ASP A 13 0.49 9.32 1.23
CA ASP A 13 1.54 8.35 1.55
C ASP A 13 2.19 7.79 0.28
N LEU A 14 1.38 7.40 -0.71
CA LEU A 14 1.88 6.89 -2.00
C LEU A 14 2.76 7.93 -2.73
N ARG A 15 2.35 9.20 -2.74
CA ARG A 15 3.14 10.28 -3.37
C ARG A 15 4.45 10.52 -2.63
N ASP A 16 4.43 10.48 -1.29
CA ASP A 16 5.61 10.68 -0.47
C ASP A 16 6.59 9.51 -0.60
N ILE A 17 6.09 8.27 -0.65
CA ILE A 17 6.89 7.07 -0.91
C ILE A 17 7.57 7.17 -2.28
N TRP A 18 6.82 7.49 -3.35
CA TRP A 18 7.40 7.65 -4.69
C TRP A 18 8.46 8.76 -4.71
N ARG A 19 8.15 9.93 -4.14
CA ARG A 19 9.07 11.07 -4.10
C ARG A 19 10.34 10.77 -3.31
N TYR A 20 10.22 10.10 -2.18
CA TYR A 20 11.38 9.67 -1.39
C TYR A 20 12.24 8.68 -2.18
N THR A 21 11.60 7.69 -2.82
CA THR A 21 12.28 6.66 -3.60
C THR A 21 13.00 7.27 -4.80
N TYR A 22 12.34 8.19 -5.51
CA TYR A 22 12.91 8.96 -6.62
C TYR A 22 14.16 9.73 -6.20
N LYS A 23 14.08 10.48 -5.09
CA LYS A 23 15.22 11.28 -4.60
C LYS A 23 16.40 10.42 -4.16
N THR A 24 16.14 9.21 -3.68
CA THR A 24 17.16 8.35 -3.06
C THR A 24 17.81 7.41 -4.07
N TRP A 25 17.04 6.88 -5.02
CA TRP A 25 17.49 5.83 -5.95
C TRP A 25 17.16 6.10 -7.43
N GLY A 26 16.50 7.21 -7.75
CA GLY A 26 16.19 7.60 -9.13
C GLY A 26 14.82 7.12 -9.64
N PRO A 27 14.43 7.58 -10.84
CA PRO A 27 13.11 7.35 -11.42
C PRO A 27 12.77 5.87 -11.63
N GLU A 28 13.68 5.09 -12.20
CA GLU A 28 13.42 3.68 -12.49
C GLU A 28 13.09 2.88 -11.21
N GLN A 29 13.77 3.18 -10.11
CA GLN A 29 13.51 2.54 -8.83
C GLN A 29 12.21 3.05 -8.20
N ALA A 30 11.87 4.33 -8.39
CA ALA A 30 10.61 4.90 -7.91
C ALA A 30 9.39 4.27 -8.59
N ASP A 31 9.42 4.15 -9.91
CA ASP A 31 8.35 3.55 -10.69
C ASP A 31 8.19 2.07 -10.35
N LYS A 32 9.31 1.31 -10.35
CA LYS A 32 9.30 -0.10 -9.96
C LYS A 32 8.72 -0.32 -8.56
N TYR A 33 9.10 0.52 -7.60
CA TYR A 33 8.62 0.37 -6.22
C TYR A 33 7.13 0.73 -6.09
N PHE A 34 6.68 1.72 -6.86
CA PHE A 34 5.27 2.10 -6.90
C PHE A 34 4.41 0.99 -7.52
N ASP A 35 4.85 0.38 -8.62
CA ASP A 35 4.17 -0.76 -9.24
C ASP A 35 4.03 -1.95 -8.27
N GLN A 36 5.05 -2.19 -7.45
CA GLN A 36 5.00 -3.23 -6.41
C GLN A 36 3.93 -2.94 -5.36
N ILE A 37 3.82 -1.68 -4.91
CA ILE A 37 2.79 -1.26 -3.96
C ILE A 37 1.40 -1.35 -4.59
N GLU A 38 1.24 -0.91 -5.84
CA GLU A 38 -0.02 -1.00 -6.57
C GLU A 38 -0.49 -2.46 -6.70
N ALA A 39 0.40 -3.38 -7.09
CA ALA A 39 0.10 -4.80 -7.17
C ALA A 39 -0.33 -5.41 -5.82
N CYS A 40 0.28 -4.96 -4.72
CA CYS A 40 -0.16 -5.34 -3.38
C CYS A 40 -1.56 -4.80 -3.06
N CYS A 41 -1.87 -3.55 -3.41
CA CYS A 41 -3.20 -2.95 -3.21
C CYS A 41 -4.28 -3.70 -4.01
N GLU A 42 -4.00 -4.05 -5.27
CA GLU A 42 -4.90 -4.88 -6.08
C GLU A 42 -5.13 -6.25 -5.46
N ALA A 43 -4.07 -6.92 -4.99
CA ALA A 43 -4.21 -8.20 -4.31
C ALA A 43 -5.05 -8.11 -3.03
N VAL A 44 -4.97 -6.99 -2.31
CA VAL A 44 -5.81 -6.70 -1.13
C VAL A 44 -7.26 -6.47 -1.54
N GLY A 45 -7.53 -5.59 -2.50
CA GLY A 45 -8.89 -5.29 -2.98
C GLY A 45 -9.60 -6.52 -3.55
N ASP A 46 -8.83 -7.40 -4.22
CA ASP A 46 -9.35 -8.65 -4.78
C ASP A 46 -9.41 -9.81 -3.76
N ARG A 47 -9.12 -9.53 -2.47
CA ARG A 47 -9.11 -10.51 -1.37
C ARG A 47 -8.19 -11.71 -1.59
N ARG A 48 -7.14 -11.55 -2.40
CA ARG A 48 -6.12 -12.57 -2.66
C ARG A 48 -4.95 -12.50 -1.67
N ALA A 49 -4.72 -11.32 -1.09
CA ALA A 49 -3.68 -11.11 -0.11
C ALA A 49 -4.04 -11.72 1.25
N ARG A 50 -3.07 -12.37 1.91
CA ARG A 50 -3.22 -12.79 3.31
C ARG A 50 -3.12 -11.56 4.20
N SER A 51 -4.21 -11.20 4.84
CA SER A 51 -4.25 -10.11 5.83
C SER A 51 -4.16 -10.66 7.26
N LYS A 52 -3.75 -9.80 8.19
CA LYS A 52 -3.92 -10.04 9.62
C LYS A 52 -4.88 -8.99 10.17
N ALA A 53 -5.81 -9.41 11.02
CA ALA A 53 -6.50 -8.48 11.91
C ALA A 53 -5.48 -7.94 12.91
N LEU A 54 -5.50 -6.64 13.16
CA LEU A 54 -4.58 -6.03 14.11
C LEU A 54 -5.24 -6.00 15.49
N ASP A 55 -4.94 -7.03 16.29
CA ASP A 55 -5.43 -7.13 17.67
C ASP A 55 -4.96 -5.91 18.48
N GLY A 56 -5.91 -5.13 19.02
CA GLY A 56 -5.64 -3.90 19.79
C GLY A 56 -5.94 -2.59 19.05
N PHE A 57 -6.32 -2.63 17.77
CA PHE A 57 -6.93 -1.51 17.06
C PHE A 57 -8.46 -1.66 17.02
N GLN A 58 -9.18 -0.62 16.56
CA GLN A 58 -10.64 -0.68 16.40
C GLN A 58 -11.02 -1.94 15.59
N GLU A 59 -12.09 -2.61 16.00
CA GLU A 59 -12.61 -3.79 15.29
C GLU A 59 -12.73 -3.50 13.78
N GLY A 60 -12.24 -4.43 12.96
CA GLY A 60 -12.30 -4.33 11.50
C GLY A 60 -11.04 -3.80 10.82
N VAL A 61 -9.99 -3.37 11.54
CA VAL A 61 -8.73 -2.98 10.89
C VAL A 61 -7.93 -4.19 10.43
N HIS A 62 -7.64 -4.22 9.14
CA HIS A 62 -6.81 -5.22 8.49
C HIS A 62 -5.47 -4.63 8.04
N ILE A 63 -4.42 -5.45 8.14
CA ILE A 63 -3.09 -5.09 7.64
C ILE A 63 -2.50 -6.15 6.70
N HIS A 64 -1.74 -5.68 5.72
CA HIS A 64 -0.95 -6.52 4.82
C HIS A 64 0.43 -5.90 4.62
N ARG A 65 1.49 -6.69 4.77
CA ARG A 65 2.85 -6.23 4.52
C ARG A 65 3.11 -6.24 3.02
N CYS A 66 3.55 -5.11 2.48
CA CYS A 66 4.04 -4.96 1.12
C CYS A 66 5.46 -4.42 1.15
N GLU A 67 6.45 -5.26 0.84
CA GLU A 67 7.87 -4.92 0.94
C GLU A 67 8.27 -4.38 2.33
N HIS A 68 8.56 -3.08 2.40
CA HIS A 68 8.96 -2.33 3.59
C HIS A 68 7.82 -1.50 4.20
N HIS A 69 6.62 -1.53 3.61
CA HIS A 69 5.44 -0.78 4.04
C HIS A 69 4.29 -1.74 4.43
N PHE A 70 3.25 -1.17 5.03
CA PHE A 70 2.02 -1.88 5.35
C PHE A 70 0.84 -1.18 4.69
N ILE A 71 -0.01 -1.96 4.04
CA ILE A 71 -1.33 -1.54 3.56
C ILE A 71 -2.30 -1.78 4.71
N VAL A 72 -3.07 -0.74 5.07
CA VAL A 72 -4.02 -0.76 6.16
C VAL A 72 -5.40 -0.39 5.62
N TRP A 73 -6.43 -1.17 5.95
CA TRP A 73 -7.80 -0.94 5.49
C TRP A 73 -8.85 -1.45 6.48
N LEU A 74 -10.12 -1.22 6.16
CA LEU A 74 -11.32 -1.69 6.87
C LEU A 74 -12.08 -2.71 6.02
#